data_AF-A0A931NHS6-F1
#
_entry.id   AF-A0A931NHS6-F1
#
_cell.length_a   1.000
_cell.length_b   1.000
_cell.length_c   1.000
_cell.angle_alpha   90.00
_cell.angle_beta   90.00
_cell.angle_gamma   90.00
#
_symmetry.space_group_name_H-M   'P 1'
#
loop_
_entity.id
_entity.type
_entity.pdbx_description
1 polymer ?
#
loop_
_entity_poly.entity_id
_entity_poly.type
_entity_poly.pdbx_seq_one_letter_code
_entity_poly.pdbx_strand_id
1 'polypeptide(L)'
;MQSTEVVHKQPVLGAVLVAVMDLHHEVLPRLAQVMRIRLHDWLVQQREAQGAAFDATESVDQLVITTASLPLAHEFARSLLALCPVDSALPALIRLGLALVTDSEPSHRAGQRARQLALAGAPGEWSMDSAQLPLADELLALAWQASSPGDRVSYRPPLPRAHLVDPPGLVPVVAVMPLRRRSGPIEFNAVGELFADSLINQLSQFSQLRVLSRRSTTELREQVGNLPGLQAGLGASHVLSGRFSVGLGRSLQLELNLHDCTSGAELWQGRYQGLVDDLIQGDLDLVGPCASELAHSLLQCSLEAVAGNTWSELRDFERLIGAGTLLFRLSEAAFQRARELLDELQARHPRSPLVLAWLAIWHNMQVLDGRVDIQVGKECALRAAQAALELNPEQALAHAALAHLHTAVGRRPDLALPHSEQALRANPNEPMAWLFRGLALAVLDRGGEASQAAMLGQRLSPLDPWSHTFDLVTASALASAGRWQEALESCRRSLQLCPTHGPAVRQLITILQALDRGDEARRWVDRLLQLRPGYTVARYRRVTDALHFPAMEREALLMEAAGVPLS
;
A
#
# COMPACT_ATOMS: atom_id res chain seq x y z
N MET A 1 -11.60 -74.55 -7.44
CA MET A 1 -11.87 -74.52 -8.89
C MET A 1 -12.80 -73.34 -9.14
N GLN A 2 -12.40 -72.46 -10.06
CA GLN A 2 -13.16 -71.33 -10.64
C GLN A 2 -13.48 -70.18 -9.66
N SER A 3 -12.83 -69.01 -9.73
CA SER A 3 -12.63 -68.06 -10.84
C SER A 3 -13.93 -67.42 -11.33
N THR A 4 -14.03 -66.09 -11.15
CA THR A 4 -14.83 -65.02 -11.81
C THR A 4 -15.51 -64.15 -10.75
N GLU A 5 -15.44 -62.83 -10.70
CA GLU A 5 -14.80 -61.78 -11.51
C GLU A 5 -14.96 -60.53 -10.62
N VAL A 6 -13.89 -60.05 -9.98
CA VAL A 6 -13.90 -58.70 -9.40
C VAL A 6 -13.54 -57.76 -10.53
N VAL A 7 -14.54 -57.07 -11.07
CA VAL A 7 -14.37 -56.04 -12.08
C VAL A 7 -13.40 -54.99 -11.53
N HIS A 8 -12.16 -55.01 -12.03
CA HIS A 8 -11.22 -53.91 -11.90
C HIS A 8 -11.82 -52.67 -12.56
N LYS A 9 -12.35 -51.74 -11.76
CA LYS A 9 -12.47 -50.35 -12.20
C LYS A 9 -11.13 -49.65 -11.91
N GLN A 10 -10.21 -49.78 -12.85
CA GLN A 10 -9.05 -48.89 -12.97
C GLN A 10 -9.48 -47.50 -13.51
N PRO A 11 -8.60 -46.47 -13.41
CA PRO A 11 -8.97 -45.12 -13.03
C PRO A 11 -9.42 -44.27 -14.21
N VAL A 12 -10.64 -43.76 -14.15
CA VAL A 12 -11.18 -42.83 -15.15
C VAL A 12 -10.44 -41.47 -15.11
N LEU A 13 -9.80 -41.10 -13.99
CA LEU A 13 -9.04 -39.84 -13.92
C LEU A 13 -7.66 -39.89 -14.60
N GLY A 14 -6.95 -41.03 -14.55
CA GLY A 14 -5.62 -41.15 -15.17
C GLY A 14 -5.68 -41.04 -16.70
N ALA A 15 -6.70 -41.64 -17.32
CA ALA A 15 -6.93 -41.56 -18.76
C ALA A 15 -7.42 -40.17 -19.21
N VAL A 16 -8.17 -39.44 -18.35
CA VAL A 16 -8.57 -38.06 -18.63
C VAL A 16 -7.38 -37.10 -18.53
N LEU A 17 -6.43 -37.34 -17.62
CA LEU A 17 -5.23 -36.52 -17.46
C LEU A 17 -4.22 -36.67 -18.61
N VAL A 18 -4.03 -37.87 -19.14
CA VAL A 18 -3.18 -38.08 -20.34
C VAL A 18 -3.79 -37.44 -21.58
N ALA A 19 -5.12 -37.48 -21.74
CA ALA A 19 -5.82 -36.82 -22.85
C ALA A 19 -5.82 -35.27 -22.76
N VAL A 20 -5.55 -34.71 -21.57
CA VAL A 20 -5.50 -33.26 -21.34
C VAL A 20 -4.14 -32.64 -21.71
N MET A 21 -3.08 -33.44 -21.81
CA MET A 21 -1.73 -32.96 -22.14
C MET A 21 -1.55 -32.50 -23.59
N ASP A 22 -2.48 -32.83 -24.50
CA ASP A 22 -2.43 -32.44 -25.92
C ASP A 22 -3.23 -31.15 -26.26
N LEU A 23 -3.82 -30.47 -25.27
CA LEU A 23 -4.67 -29.30 -25.50
C LEU A 23 -3.92 -27.96 -25.35
N HIS A 24 -3.98 -27.15 -26.41
CA HIS A 24 -3.35 -25.83 -26.58
C HIS A 24 -3.54 -24.84 -25.40
N HIS A 25 -2.57 -23.92 -25.30
CA HIS A 25 -2.34 -22.88 -24.27
C HIS A 25 -3.55 -22.04 -23.80
N GLU A 26 -4.69 -22.07 -24.48
CA GLU A 26 -5.92 -21.34 -24.11
C GLU A 26 -6.87 -22.14 -23.19
N VAL A 27 -6.72 -23.46 -23.08
CA VAL A 27 -7.64 -24.31 -22.29
C VAL A 27 -7.18 -24.49 -20.83
N LEU A 28 -5.88 -24.31 -20.57
CA LEU A 28 -5.27 -24.47 -19.24
C LEU A 28 -5.93 -23.66 -18.11
N PRO A 29 -6.32 -22.37 -18.29
CA PRO A 29 -6.94 -21.60 -17.21
C PRO A 29 -8.33 -22.11 -16.83
N ARG A 30 -9.10 -22.60 -17.80
CA ARG A 30 -10.44 -23.18 -17.57
C ARG A 30 -10.33 -24.58 -16.95
N LEU A 31 -9.33 -25.36 -17.37
CA LEU A 31 -9.00 -26.66 -16.75
C LEU A 31 -8.48 -26.51 -15.32
N ALA A 32 -7.66 -25.50 -15.03
CA ALA A 32 -7.19 -25.19 -13.68
C ALA A 32 -8.37 -24.88 -12.75
N GLN A 33 -9.38 -24.14 -13.24
CA GLN A 33 -10.58 -23.84 -12.45
C GLN A 33 -11.48 -25.06 -12.23
N VAL A 34 -11.60 -25.97 -13.20
CA VAL A 34 -12.33 -27.25 -13.05
C VAL A 34 -11.58 -28.24 -12.15
N MET A 35 -10.24 -28.28 -12.24
CA MET A 35 -9.40 -29.11 -11.38
C MET A 35 -9.34 -28.56 -9.95
N ARG A 36 -9.41 -27.24 -9.75
CA ARG A 36 -9.49 -26.59 -8.44
C ARG A 36 -10.70 -27.05 -7.64
N ILE A 37 -11.85 -27.15 -8.30
CA ILE A 37 -13.09 -27.63 -7.69
C ILE A 37 -12.96 -29.12 -7.36
N ARG A 38 -12.54 -29.96 -8.31
CA ARG A 38 -12.45 -31.42 -8.08
C ARG A 38 -11.37 -31.85 -7.08
N LEU A 39 -10.24 -31.13 -7.01
CA LEU A 39 -9.15 -31.44 -6.08
C LEU A 39 -9.52 -31.03 -4.65
N HIS A 40 -10.14 -29.86 -4.49
CA HIS A 40 -10.70 -29.42 -3.22
C HIS A 40 -11.78 -30.38 -2.73
N ASP A 41 -12.74 -30.74 -3.59
CA ASP A 41 -13.82 -31.68 -3.25
C ASP A 41 -13.28 -33.08 -2.91
N TRP A 42 -12.24 -33.54 -3.61
CA TRP A 42 -11.57 -34.81 -3.29
C TRP A 42 -10.87 -34.77 -1.94
N LEU A 43 -10.14 -33.69 -1.62
CA LEU A 43 -9.49 -33.51 -0.30
C LEU A 43 -10.51 -33.41 0.83
N VAL A 44 -11.65 -32.73 0.59
CA VAL A 44 -12.78 -32.69 1.52
C VAL A 44 -13.33 -34.11 1.72
N GLN A 45 -13.55 -34.89 0.66
CA GLN A 45 -14.01 -36.27 0.78
C GLN A 45 -13.01 -37.18 1.52
N GLN A 46 -11.70 -37.05 1.30
CA GLN A 46 -10.70 -37.83 2.04
C GLN A 46 -10.68 -37.46 3.52
N ARG A 47 -10.77 -36.17 3.83
CA ARG A 47 -10.86 -35.69 5.22
C ARG A 47 -12.14 -36.15 5.90
N GLU A 48 -13.27 -36.13 5.20
CA GLU A 48 -14.55 -36.63 5.72
C GLU A 48 -14.53 -38.16 5.92
N ALA A 49 -13.88 -38.90 5.03
CA ALA A 49 -13.75 -40.36 5.12
C ALA A 49 -12.80 -40.81 6.25
N GLN A 50 -11.73 -40.05 6.51
CA GLN A 50 -10.68 -40.41 7.47
C GLN A 50 -10.82 -39.70 8.83
N GLY A 51 -11.64 -38.66 8.92
CA GLY A 51 -11.92 -37.91 10.15
C GLY A 51 -10.63 -37.34 10.79
N ALA A 52 -10.48 -37.53 12.10
CA ALA A 52 -9.30 -37.06 12.85
C ALA A 52 -8.00 -37.82 12.53
N ALA A 53 -8.07 -38.91 11.76
CA ALA A 53 -6.93 -39.70 11.31
C ALA A 53 -6.46 -39.33 9.89
N PHE A 54 -6.96 -38.23 9.33
CA PHE A 54 -6.57 -37.76 8.01
C PHE A 54 -5.07 -37.44 7.96
N ASP A 55 -4.32 -38.25 7.21
CA ASP A 55 -2.88 -38.05 6.97
C ASP A 55 -2.66 -37.33 5.63
N ALA A 56 -2.41 -36.03 5.73
CA ALA A 56 -2.10 -35.17 4.59
C ALA A 56 -0.86 -35.65 3.82
N THR A 57 0.07 -36.32 4.48
CA THR A 57 1.38 -36.72 3.94
C THR A 57 1.26 -37.86 2.94
N GLU A 58 0.41 -38.86 3.22
CA GLU A 58 0.15 -40.01 2.32
C GLU A 58 -0.56 -39.57 1.03
N SER A 59 -1.42 -38.55 1.12
CA SER A 59 -2.13 -37.96 -0.02
C SER A 59 -1.19 -37.18 -0.96
N VAL A 60 -0.12 -36.59 -0.44
CA VAL A 60 0.91 -35.89 -1.23
C VAL A 60 1.73 -36.87 -2.04
N ASP A 61 2.14 -38.00 -1.44
CA ASP A 61 2.96 -39.01 -2.12
C ASP A 61 2.22 -39.60 -3.33
N GLN A 62 0.89 -39.80 -3.26
CA GLN A 62 0.08 -40.24 -4.41
C GLN A 62 -0.05 -39.18 -5.52
N LEU A 63 -0.09 -37.89 -5.16
CA LEU A 63 -0.21 -36.76 -6.09
C LEU A 63 1.12 -36.47 -6.81
N VAL A 64 2.23 -36.54 -6.07
CA VAL A 64 3.61 -36.33 -6.57
C VAL A 64 4.00 -37.45 -7.54
N ILE A 65 3.60 -38.70 -7.28
CA ILE A 65 3.87 -39.83 -8.19
C ILE A 65 3.08 -39.71 -9.51
N THR A 66 1.93 -39.01 -9.53
CA THR A 66 1.03 -39.01 -10.69
C THR A 66 1.05 -37.74 -11.55
N THR A 67 1.58 -36.60 -11.09
CA THR A 67 1.55 -35.36 -11.91
C THR A 67 2.69 -34.39 -11.58
N ALA A 68 3.67 -34.26 -12.49
CA ALA A 68 4.78 -33.31 -12.38
C ALA A 68 4.44 -31.90 -12.94
N SER A 69 3.31 -31.29 -12.56
CA SER A 69 2.92 -29.96 -13.06
C SER A 69 2.86 -28.88 -11.96
N LEU A 70 3.60 -27.79 -12.18
CA LEU A 70 3.79 -26.64 -11.27
C LEU A 70 2.49 -25.97 -10.77
N PRO A 71 1.47 -25.72 -11.63
CA PRO A 71 0.23 -25.06 -11.19
C PRO A 71 -0.61 -25.93 -10.25
N LEU A 72 -0.52 -27.25 -10.38
CA LEU A 72 -1.28 -28.20 -9.57
C LEU A 72 -0.71 -28.28 -8.15
N ALA A 73 0.62 -28.23 -8.00
CA ALA A 73 1.28 -28.20 -6.69
C ALA A 73 0.91 -26.93 -5.90
N HIS A 74 0.84 -25.78 -6.57
CA HIS A 74 0.46 -24.52 -5.93
C HIS A 74 -1.00 -24.53 -5.43
N GLU A 75 -1.95 -25.03 -6.23
CA GLU A 75 -3.35 -25.14 -5.82
C GLU A 75 -3.59 -26.21 -4.74
N PHE A 76 -2.82 -27.30 -4.77
CA PHE A 76 -2.86 -28.32 -3.74
C PHE A 76 -2.39 -27.78 -2.38
N ALA A 77 -1.27 -27.04 -2.35
CA ALA A 77 -0.77 -26.39 -1.14
C ALA A 77 -1.78 -25.41 -0.53
N ARG A 78 -2.45 -24.60 -1.37
CA ARG A 78 -3.51 -23.68 -0.93
C ARG A 78 -4.71 -24.43 -0.35
N SER A 79 -5.11 -25.53 -0.97
CA SER A 79 -6.26 -26.33 -0.51
C SER A 79 -5.94 -27.04 0.81
N LEU A 80 -4.72 -27.52 1.00
CA LEU A 80 -4.25 -28.13 2.26
C LEU A 80 -4.30 -27.15 3.43
N LEU A 81 -3.81 -25.93 3.24
CA LEU A 81 -3.82 -24.87 4.25
C LEU A 81 -5.24 -24.38 4.59
N ALA A 82 -6.16 -24.45 3.63
CA ALA A 82 -7.56 -24.09 3.86
C ALA A 82 -8.32 -25.17 4.65
N LEU A 83 -7.89 -26.43 4.54
CA LEU A 83 -8.61 -27.57 5.11
C LEU A 83 -7.99 -28.06 6.43
N CYS A 84 -6.67 -28.03 6.59
CA CYS A 84 -6.02 -28.60 7.77
C CYS A 84 -5.43 -27.51 8.68
N PRO A 85 -5.42 -27.72 10.01
CA PRO A 85 -4.60 -26.92 10.91
C PRO A 85 -3.15 -26.92 10.42
N VAL A 86 -2.48 -25.79 10.60
CA VAL A 86 -1.14 -25.51 10.05
C VAL A 86 -0.13 -26.60 10.47
N ASP A 87 -0.19 -27.06 11.71
CA ASP A 87 0.68 -28.11 12.25
C ASP A 87 0.53 -29.47 11.54
N SER A 88 -0.67 -29.77 11.03
CA SER A 88 -0.97 -30.99 10.27
C SER A 88 -0.66 -30.86 8.78
N ALA A 89 -0.71 -29.65 8.23
CA ALA A 89 -0.40 -29.37 6.82
C ALA A 89 1.12 -29.23 6.57
N LEU A 90 1.87 -28.85 7.60
CA LEU A 90 3.29 -28.51 7.51
C LEU A 90 4.19 -29.65 6.96
N PRO A 91 4.07 -30.92 7.41
CA PRO A 91 4.88 -32.02 6.86
C PRO A 91 4.62 -32.27 5.36
N ALA A 92 3.36 -32.16 4.95
CA ALA A 92 2.92 -32.33 3.56
C ALA A 92 3.46 -31.24 2.63
N LEU A 93 3.47 -29.98 3.10
CA LEU A 93 4.00 -28.84 2.36
C LEU A 93 5.52 -28.88 2.22
N ILE A 94 6.24 -29.31 3.26
CA ILE A 94 7.68 -29.49 3.22
C ILE A 94 8.04 -30.56 2.19
N ARG A 95 7.33 -31.69 2.17
CA ARG A 95 7.55 -32.74 1.16
C ARG A 95 7.24 -32.27 -0.26
N LEU A 96 6.15 -31.54 -0.45
CA LEU A 96 5.78 -30.98 -1.75
C LEU A 96 6.83 -29.98 -2.25
N GLY A 97 7.35 -29.11 -1.38
CA GLY A 97 8.42 -28.17 -1.71
C GLY A 97 9.75 -28.87 -2.03
N LEU A 98 10.13 -29.88 -1.24
CA LEU A 98 11.35 -30.66 -1.47
C LEU A 98 11.30 -31.49 -2.76
N ALA A 99 10.12 -31.99 -3.16
CA ALA A 99 9.92 -32.65 -4.45
C ALA A 99 10.13 -31.74 -5.67
N LEU A 100 10.20 -30.42 -5.46
CA LEU A 100 10.35 -29.40 -6.50
C LEU A 100 11.75 -28.74 -6.53
N VAL A 101 12.71 -29.17 -5.68
CA VAL A 101 14.08 -28.61 -5.60
C VAL A 101 15.15 -29.61 -6.10
N THR A 102 16.04 -29.16 -7.00
CA THR A 102 17.36 -29.80 -7.20
C THR A 102 18.48 -28.79 -7.45
N ASP A 103 19.69 -29.27 -7.15
CA ASP A 103 20.92 -28.53 -6.91
C ASP A 103 21.41 -27.64 -8.08
N SER A 104 21.50 -26.33 -7.82
CA SER A 104 22.71 -25.53 -8.07
C SER A 104 22.64 -24.16 -7.34
N GLU A 105 23.76 -23.77 -6.71
CA GLU A 105 23.90 -22.70 -5.68
C GLU A 105 23.65 -21.27 -6.22
N PRO A 106 22.80 -20.45 -5.56
CA PRO A 106 23.08 -19.85 -4.23
C PRO A 106 22.16 -20.35 -3.09
N SER A 107 21.35 -21.38 -3.35
CA SER A 107 20.42 -22.06 -2.43
C SER A 107 21.10 -22.95 -1.36
N HIS A 108 22.43 -22.97 -1.27
CA HIS A 108 23.18 -23.91 -0.44
C HIS A 108 22.87 -23.85 1.06
N ARG A 109 22.67 -22.66 1.65
CA ARG A 109 22.45 -22.56 3.11
C ARG A 109 21.03 -22.91 3.53
N ALA A 110 20.03 -22.60 2.69
CA ALA A 110 18.64 -22.95 2.95
C ALA A 110 18.39 -24.44 2.64
N GLY A 111 18.91 -24.93 1.51
CA GLY A 111 18.88 -26.34 1.13
C GLY A 111 19.63 -27.23 2.12
N GLN A 112 20.83 -26.85 2.61
CA GLN A 112 21.56 -27.65 3.61
C GLN A 112 20.83 -27.74 4.95
N ARG A 113 20.11 -26.69 5.35
CA ARG A 113 19.40 -26.65 6.63
C ARG A 113 18.07 -27.42 6.56
N ALA A 114 17.38 -27.36 5.41
CA ALA A 114 16.24 -28.23 5.10
C ALA A 114 16.66 -29.71 4.97
N ARG A 115 17.84 -29.98 4.37
CA ARG A 115 18.44 -31.31 4.26
C ARG A 115 18.85 -31.86 5.63
N GLN A 116 19.37 -31.04 6.55
CA GLN A 116 19.63 -31.43 7.95
C GLN A 116 18.35 -31.80 8.72
N LEU A 117 17.23 -31.14 8.42
CA LEU A 117 15.92 -31.44 9.02
C LEU A 117 15.26 -32.68 8.40
N ALA A 118 15.43 -32.92 7.09
CA ALA A 118 14.91 -34.09 6.39
C ALA A 118 15.74 -35.37 6.64
N LEU A 119 17.06 -35.24 6.84
CA LEU A 119 17.94 -36.36 7.21
C LEU A 119 17.61 -36.96 8.59
N ALA A 120 16.71 -36.34 9.36
CA ALA A 120 16.10 -36.92 10.53
C ALA A 120 15.03 -38.01 10.21
N GLY A 121 14.77 -38.37 8.94
CA GLY A 121 13.90 -39.50 8.59
C GLY A 121 13.72 -39.84 7.09
N ALA A 122 14.59 -40.73 6.58
CA ALA A 122 14.42 -41.70 5.47
C ALA A 122 14.34 -41.25 3.97
N PRO A 123 14.65 -42.17 2.99
CA PRO A 123 15.48 -41.87 1.80
C PRO A 123 14.78 -42.01 0.42
N GLY A 124 15.33 -41.34 -0.61
CA GLY A 124 15.06 -41.60 -2.04
C GLY A 124 15.83 -40.67 -2.98
N GLU A 125 16.42 -41.21 -4.06
CA GLU A 125 17.24 -40.49 -5.06
C GLU A 125 16.39 -39.92 -6.22
N TRP A 126 16.36 -38.60 -6.42
CA TRP A 126 15.52 -37.93 -7.43
C TRP A 126 16.33 -37.03 -8.39
N SER A 127 15.84 -36.87 -9.63
CA SER A 127 16.45 -36.18 -10.79
C SER A 127 15.51 -35.11 -11.36
N MET A 128 16.00 -34.00 -11.96
CA MET A 128 15.18 -32.79 -12.18
C MET A 128 15.59 -31.81 -13.30
N ASP A 129 14.69 -30.82 -13.54
CA ASP A 129 14.67 -29.74 -14.55
C ASP A 129 14.50 -28.32 -13.92
N SER A 130 15.00 -27.26 -14.58
CA SER A 130 15.37 -25.94 -14.02
C SER A 130 14.26 -24.89 -13.83
N ALA A 131 13.04 -25.13 -14.32
CA ALA A 131 11.95 -24.13 -14.32
C ALA A 131 11.18 -23.99 -12.99
N GLN A 132 11.49 -24.83 -11.99
CA GLN A 132 10.59 -25.08 -10.84
C GLN A 132 11.08 -24.46 -9.51
N LEU A 133 12.30 -23.93 -9.47
CA LEU A 133 12.96 -23.39 -8.27
C LEU A 133 12.20 -22.25 -7.53
N PRO A 134 11.61 -21.24 -8.21
CA PRO A 134 10.97 -20.11 -7.51
C PRO A 134 9.76 -20.51 -6.68
N LEU A 135 8.99 -21.52 -7.14
CA LEU A 135 7.82 -22.01 -6.42
C LEU A 135 8.24 -22.87 -5.22
N ALA A 136 9.31 -23.64 -5.36
CA ALA A 136 9.83 -24.45 -4.27
C ALA A 136 10.31 -23.57 -3.10
N ASP A 137 10.97 -22.45 -3.40
CA ASP A 137 11.38 -21.45 -2.40
C ASP A 137 10.16 -20.81 -1.69
N GLU A 138 9.09 -20.54 -2.43
CA GLU A 138 7.85 -19.96 -1.87
C GLU A 138 7.14 -20.92 -0.91
N LEU A 139 7.07 -22.21 -1.27
CA LEU A 139 6.47 -23.25 -0.44
C LEU A 139 7.30 -23.55 0.83
N LEU A 140 8.63 -23.55 0.71
CA LEU A 140 9.53 -23.71 1.85
C LEU A 140 9.49 -22.49 2.80
N ALA A 141 9.29 -21.28 2.26
CA ALA A 141 9.11 -20.06 3.06
C ALA A 141 7.78 -20.06 3.84
N LEU A 142 6.70 -20.56 3.22
CA LEU A 142 5.41 -20.73 3.89
C LEU A 142 5.48 -21.79 5.01
N ALA A 143 6.18 -22.91 4.75
CA ALA A 143 6.43 -23.94 5.77
C ALA A 143 7.25 -23.39 6.96
N TRP A 144 8.26 -22.56 6.69
CA TRP A 144 9.05 -21.91 7.74
C TRP A 144 8.20 -21.00 8.63
N GLN A 145 7.36 -20.15 8.04
CA GLN A 145 6.47 -19.23 8.76
C GLN A 145 5.45 -19.97 9.64
N ALA A 146 4.97 -21.12 9.16
CA ALA A 146 4.09 -22.01 9.89
C ALA A 146 4.75 -22.72 11.09
N SER A 147 6.07 -22.93 11.06
CA SER A 147 6.81 -23.77 12.02
C SER A 147 7.36 -23.05 13.27
N SER A 148 7.23 -21.72 13.37
CA SER A 148 7.82 -20.95 14.48
C SER A 148 6.77 -20.51 15.51
N PRO A 149 6.75 -21.07 16.73
CA PRO A 149 5.88 -20.59 17.78
C PRO A 149 6.49 -19.34 18.40
N GLY A 150 5.87 -18.18 18.12
CA GLY A 150 6.08 -16.92 18.84
C GLY A 150 7.51 -16.37 18.78
N ASP A 151 7.82 -15.58 17.75
CA ASP A 151 8.57 -14.35 17.91
C ASP A 151 8.56 -13.51 16.63
N ARG A 152 8.44 -12.20 16.82
CA ARG A 152 8.32 -11.16 15.79
C ARG A 152 9.46 -11.26 14.77
N VAL A 153 9.17 -11.64 13.54
CA VAL A 153 10.11 -11.45 12.42
C VAL A 153 10.10 -9.98 12.02
N SER A 154 11.26 -9.33 12.12
CA SER A 154 11.48 -8.04 11.51
C SER A 154 11.20 -8.14 10.01
N TYR A 155 10.10 -7.54 9.58
CA TYR A 155 9.96 -7.08 8.21
C TYR A 155 11.16 -6.18 7.91
N ARG A 156 12.10 -6.63 7.07
CA ARG A 156 12.95 -5.69 6.34
C ARG A 156 12.11 -5.22 5.15
N PRO A 157 11.67 -3.96 5.12
CA PRO A 157 11.08 -3.42 3.91
C PRO A 157 12.05 -3.63 2.76
N PRO A 158 11.58 -3.87 1.52
CA PRO A 158 12.44 -3.59 0.37
C PRO A 158 12.95 -2.16 0.56
N LEU A 159 14.28 -1.98 0.56
CA LEU A 159 14.85 -0.64 0.53
C LEU A 159 14.24 0.07 -0.69
N PRO A 160 13.56 1.21 -0.53
CA PRO A 160 13.05 1.94 -1.68
C PRO A 160 14.24 2.31 -2.57
N ARG A 161 14.40 1.62 -3.70
CA ARG A 161 15.40 1.94 -4.72
C ARG A 161 14.78 2.90 -5.73
N ALA A 162 14.25 4.04 -5.27
CA ALA A 162 13.44 4.89 -6.14
C ALA A 162 13.67 6.40 -6.03
N HIS A 163 14.69 6.89 -5.32
CA HIS A 163 14.84 8.34 -5.07
C HIS A 163 15.84 9.08 -6.01
N LEU A 164 16.34 8.45 -7.07
CA LEU A 164 17.42 9.03 -7.88
C LEU A 164 16.97 9.71 -9.19
N VAL A 165 15.67 9.72 -9.50
CA VAL A 165 15.18 10.32 -10.76
C VAL A 165 14.76 11.79 -10.59
N ASP A 166 14.16 12.15 -9.45
CA ASP A 166 13.73 13.54 -9.22
C ASP A 166 14.88 14.44 -8.75
N PRO A 167 14.95 15.69 -9.24
CA PRO A 167 15.99 16.64 -8.88
C PRO A 167 15.85 17.11 -7.42
N PRO A 168 16.97 17.42 -6.73
CA PRO A 168 16.98 17.85 -5.32
C PRO A 168 16.09 19.06 -4.98
N GLY A 169 15.70 19.87 -5.97
CA GLY A 169 14.82 21.04 -5.76
C GLY A 169 13.33 20.70 -5.69
N LEU A 170 12.93 19.51 -6.14
CA LEU A 170 11.54 19.03 -6.15
C LEU A 170 11.17 18.19 -4.92
N VAL A 171 12.15 17.77 -4.12
CA VAL A 171 11.95 16.98 -2.90
C VAL A 171 12.97 17.45 -1.84
N PRO A 172 12.54 17.81 -0.62
CA PRO A 172 13.45 18.16 0.46
C PRO A 172 14.53 17.09 0.69
N VAL A 173 15.79 17.51 0.67
CA VAL A 173 16.94 16.66 0.98
C VAL A 173 17.32 16.85 2.44
N VAL A 174 17.05 15.85 3.27
CA VAL A 174 17.28 15.88 4.73
C VAL A 174 18.57 15.14 5.07
N ALA A 175 19.53 15.86 5.63
CA ALA A 175 20.72 15.29 6.24
C ALA A 175 20.47 15.00 7.72
N VAL A 176 20.48 13.73 8.13
CA VAL A 176 20.40 13.35 9.54
C VAL A 176 21.82 13.19 10.10
N MET A 177 22.17 14.06 11.04
CA MET A 177 23.50 14.08 11.66
C MET A 177 23.55 13.13 12.86
N PRO A 178 24.66 12.42 13.09
CA PRO A 178 24.85 11.64 14.32
C PRO A 178 24.69 12.52 15.55
N LEU A 179 23.84 12.10 16.50
CA LEU A 179 23.56 12.91 17.68
C LEU A 179 24.80 13.02 18.58
N ARG A 180 24.99 14.19 19.20
CA ARG A 180 26.11 14.42 20.11
C ARG A 180 25.73 14.12 21.55
N ARG A 181 26.56 13.36 22.25
CA ARG A 181 26.37 13.13 23.69
C ARG A 181 26.63 14.42 24.46
N ARG A 182 25.65 14.84 25.26
CA ARG A 182 25.72 15.96 26.20
C ARG A 182 26.23 15.51 27.57
N SER A 183 25.73 14.39 28.10
CA SER A 183 26.13 13.82 29.39
C SER A 183 25.83 12.31 29.46
N GLY A 184 26.41 11.63 30.45
CA GLY A 184 26.24 10.18 30.67
C GLY A 184 27.51 9.36 30.36
N PRO A 185 27.50 8.04 30.65
CA PRO A 185 28.66 7.15 30.48
C PRO A 185 29.18 7.08 29.04
N ILE A 186 30.48 6.84 28.85
CA ILE A 186 31.14 6.83 27.52
C ILE A 186 30.82 5.58 26.70
N GLU A 187 30.45 4.50 27.37
CA GLU A 187 29.98 3.25 26.73
C GLU A 187 28.75 3.45 25.84
N PHE A 188 27.98 4.54 26.04
CA PHE A 188 26.79 4.87 25.25
C PHE A 188 27.06 5.81 24.07
N ASN A 189 28.32 6.02 23.66
CA ASN A 189 28.63 6.88 22.51
C ASN A 189 27.95 6.44 21.21
N ALA A 190 27.69 5.14 21.04
CA ALA A 190 27.02 4.59 19.86
C ALA A 190 25.52 4.93 19.77
N VAL A 191 24.88 5.33 20.88
CA VAL A 191 23.43 5.64 20.92
C VAL A 191 23.04 6.71 19.90
N GLY A 192 23.85 7.76 19.78
CA GLY A 192 23.58 8.84 18.83
C GLY A 192 23.66 8.41 17.36
N GLU A 193 24.48 7.41 17.04
CA GLU A 193 24.56 6.83 15.69
C GLU A 193 23.39 5.86 15.44
N LEU A 194 23.07 5.00 16.40
CA LEU A 194 21.96 4.05 16.31
C LEU A 194 20.61 4.75 16.14
N PHE A 195 20.39 5.84 16.87
CA PHE A 195 19.19 6.64 16.73
C PHE A 195 19.13 7.33 15.36
N ALA A 196 20.23 7.95 14.92
CA ALA A 196 20.30 8.57 13.60
C ALA A 196 20.00 7.55 12.49
N ASP A 197 20.54 6.34 12.59
CA ASP A 197 20.30 5.26 11.61
C ASP A 197 18.86 4.79 11.58
N SER A 198 18.28 4.60 12.77
CA SER A 198 16.87 4.23 12.89
C SER A 198 15.97 5.32 12.30
N LEU A 199 16.30 6.58 12.55
CA LEU A 199 15.55 7.72 12.03
C LEU A 199 15.73 7.89 10.52
N ILE A 200 16.93 7.67 9.97
CA ILE A 200 17.16 7.63 8.53
C ILE A 200 16.28 6.56 7.89
N ASN A 201 16.23 5.37 8.47
CA ASN A 201 15.41 4.26 7.95
C ASN A 201 13.91 4.57 8.00
N GLN A 202 13.43 5.25 9.03
CA GLN A 202 12.02 5.67 9.12
C GLN A 202 11.70 6.83 8.18
N LEU A 203 12.53 7.87 8.15
CA LEU A 203 12.34 9.03 7.26
C LEU A 203 12.47 8.65 5.78
N SER A 204 13.28 7.65 5.44
CA SER A 204 13.41 7.14 4.07
C SER A 204 12.14 6.47 3.56
N GLN A 205 11.18 6.18 4.46
CA GLN A 205 9.87 5.67 4.05
C GLN A 205 8.92 6.80 3.64
N PHE A 206 9.27 8.09 3.77
CA PHE A 206 8.42 9.18 3.30
C PHE A 206 8.83 9.57 1.87
N SER A 207 7.98 9.30 0.87
CA SER A 207 8.26 9.63 -0.56
C SER A 207 8.54 11.10 -0.82
N GLN A 208 8.00 11.98 0.02
CA GLN A 208 8.16 13.43 -0.08
C GLN A 208 9.49 13.92 0.49
N LEU A 209 10.35 13.03 1.00
CA LEU A 209 11.66 13.37 1.54
C LEU A 209 12.74 12.53 0.85
N ARG A 210 13.88 13.16 0.59
CA ARG A 210 15.11 12.46 0.23
C ARG A 210 16.04 12.50 1.43
N VAL A 211 16.27 11.37 2.06
CA VAL A 211 17.15 11.29 3.23
C VAL A 211 18.55 10.88 2.80
N LEU A 212 19.57 11.60 3.26
CA LEU A 212 20.95 11.26 2.99
C LEU A 212 21.41 10.08 3.83
N SER A 213 22.22 9.21 3.23
CA SER A 213 22.75 8.03 3.92
C SER A 213 23.63 8.45 5.10
N ARG A 214 23.63 7.62 6.16
CA ARG A 214 24.52 7.76 7.31
C ARG A 214 25.98 8.01 6.93
N ARG A 215 26.49 7.26 5.93
CA ARG A 215 27.91 7.36 5.51
C ARG A 215 28.26 8.77 5.04
N SER A 216 27.31 9.47 4.42
CA SER A 216 27.49 10.83 3.93
C SER A 216 27.54 11.86 5.06
N THR A 217 26.90 11.60 6.20
CA THR A 217 26.83 12.55 7.32
C THR A 217 27.81 12.26 8.46
N THR A 218 28.36 11.04 8.52
CA THR A 218 29.25 10.59 9.61
C THR A 218 30.54 11.40 9.69
N GLU A 219 31.19 11.64 8.54
CA GLU A 219 32.46 12.40 8.48
C GLU A 219 32.27 13.89 8.78
N LEU A 220 31.04 14.37 8.70
CA LEU A 220 30.67 15.78 8.87
C LEU A 220 30.06 16.05 10.26
N ARG A 221 30.16 15.11 11.22
CA ARG A 221 29.58 15.25 12.57
C ARG A 221 29.99 16.56 13.26
N GLU A 222 31.22 17.01 13.01
CA GLU A 222 31.76 18.22 13.63
C GLU A 222 31.32 19.52 12.93
N GLN A 223 30.77 19.42 11.72
CA GLN A 223 30.45 20.55 10.84
C GLN A 223 28.98 20.99 10.90
N VAL A 224 28.21 20.53 11.89
CA VAL A 224 26.78 20.89 12.06
C VAL A 224 26.55 22.41 12.08
N GLY A 225 27.52 23.20 12.56
CA GLY A 225 27.43 24.66 12.57
C GLY A 225 27.70 25.35 11.22
N ASN A 226 28.14 24.62 10.20
CA ASN A 226 28.42 25.16 8.86
C ASN A 226 27.33 24.71 7.87
N LEU A 227 26.09 25.20 8.06
CA LEU A 227 24.95 24.86 7.20
C LEU A 227 25.22 25.13 5.70
N PRO A 228 25.83 26.27 5.29
CA PRO A 228 26.16 26.49 3.88
C PRO A 228 27.16 25.46 3.33
N GLY A 229 28.15 25.06 4.13
CA GLY A 229 29.10 24.01 3.77
C GLY A 229 28.45 22.63 3.64
N LEU A 230 27.48 22.32 4.51
CA LEU A 230 26.69 21.08 4.41
C LEU A 230 25.79 21.09 3.17
N GLN A 231 25.17 22.22 2.83
CA GLN A 231 24.40 22.36 1.58
C GLN A 231 25.29 22.17 0.35
N ALA A 232 26.44 22.84 0.30
CA ALA A 232 27.37 22.73 -0.83
C ALA A 232 27.99 21.33 -0.95
N GLY A 233 28.34 20.69 0.17
CA GLY A 233 29.00 19.39 0.20
C GLY A 233 28.07 18.19 0.05
N LEU A 234 26.84 18.29 0.56
CA LEU A 234 25.87 17.18 0.57
C LEU A 234 24.67 17.39 -0.34
N GLY A 235 24.44 18.61 -0.83
CA GLY A 235 23.19 18.99 -1.50
C GLY A 235 21.98 18.97 -0.56
N ALA A 236 22.20 19.02 0.76
CA ALA A 236 21.14 19.00 1.76
C ALA A 236 20.39 20.34 1.74
N SER A 237 19.07 20.30 1.64
CA SER A 237 18.24 21.49 1.86
C SER A 237 17.91 21.68 3.34
N HIS A 238 17.92 20.59 4.11
CA HIS A 238 17.65 20.60 5.55
C HIS A 238 18.66 19.74 6.31
N VAL A 239 19.01 20.17 7.51
CA VAL A 239 19.89 19.42 8.42
C VAL A 239 19.15 19.16 9.73
N LEU A 240 18.96 17.88 10.05
CA LEU A 240 18.53 17.43 11.35
C LEU A 240 19.77 17.16 12.21
N SER A 241 19.86 17.85 13.34
CA SER A 241 20.93 17.67 14.31
C SER A 241 20.35 17.55 15.70
N GLY A 242 21.15 17.06 16.65
CA GLY A 242 20.67 16.97 18.02
C GLY A 242 21.68 16.46 19.01
N ARG A 243 21.23 16.39 20.25
CA ARG A 243 22.00 16.00 21.41
C ARG A 243 21.25 14.95 22.21
N PHE A 244 21.99 14.14 22.94
CA PHE A 244 21.41 13.15 23.85
C PHE A 244 22.12 13.12 25.20
N SER A 245 21.39 12.78 26.25
CA SER A 245 21.93 12.52 27.58
C SER A 245 21.44 11.18 28.11
N VAL A 246 22.32 10.46 28.80
CA VAL A 246 21.98 9.20 29.48
C VAL A 246 22.07 9.39 30.99
N GLY A 247 20.94 9.27 31.66
CA GLY A 247 20.80 9.38 33.10
C GLY A 247 21.10 8.07 33.84
N LEU A 248 21.06 8.13 35.17
CA LEU A 248 21.14 6.94 36.04
C LEU A 248 19.95 6.01 35.72
N GLY A 249 20.20 4.71 35.57
CA GLY A 249 19.17 3.75 35.15
C GLY A 249 18.91 3.69 33.64
N ARG A 250 19.87 4.12 32.80
CA ARG A 250 19.80 4.01 31.33
C ARG A 250 18.63 4.80 30.69
N SER A 251 18.14 5.83 31.39
CA SER A 251 17.15 6.77 30.84
C SER A 251 17.78 7.65 29.76
N LEU A 252 17.24 7.64 28.56
CA LEU A 252 17.67 8.43 27.42
C LEU A 252 16.81 9.70 27.30
N GLN A 253 17.46 10.85 27.17
CA GLN A 253 16.82 12.10 26.76
C GLN A 253 17.41 12.57 25.44
N LEU A 254 16.55 12.98 24.51
CA LEU A 254 16.92 13.42 23.17
C LEU A 254 16.40 14.85 22.95
N GLU A 255 17.27 15.70 22.40
CA GLU A 255 16.95 17.07 21.95
C GLU A 255 17.33 17.15 20.47
N LEU A 256 16.35 17.34 19.58
CA LEU A 256 16.53 17.37 18.13
C LEU A 256 16.09 18.70 17.56
N ASN A 257 16.83 19.23 16.59
CA ASN A 257 16.55 20.49 15.92
C ASN A 257 16.71 20.32 14.41
N LEU A 258 15.74 20.81 13.65
CA LEU A 258 15.74 20.83 12.18
C LEU A 258 16.02 22.24 11.68
N HIS A 259 16.99 22.38 10.78
CA HIS A 259 17.36 23.67 10.19
C HIS A 259 17.19 23.66 8.67
N ASP A 260 16.73 24.78 8.10
CA ASP A 260 16.84 25.07 6.67
C ASP A 260 18.27 25.55 6.36
N CYS A 261 18.95 24.89 5.42
CA CYS A 261 20.34 25.22 5.11
C CYS A 261 20.52 26.54 4.37
N THR A 262 19.49 27.02 3.68
CA THR A 262 19.52 28.24 2.88
C THR A 262 19.28 29.47 3.76
N SER A 263 18.26 29.44 4.61
CA SER A 263 17.94 30.57 5.50
C SER A 263 18.70 30.53 6.83
N GLY A 264 19.17 29.36 7.24
CA GLY A 264 19.74 29.12 8.56
C GLY A 264 18.71 29.10 9.69
N ALA A 265 17.41 29.17 9.37
CA ALA A 265 16.35 29.17 10.36
C ALA A 265 16.17 27.77 10.98
N GLU A 266 15.92 27.74 12.30
CA GLU A 266 15.43 26.55 12.99
C GLU A 266 13.94 26.41 12.70
N LEU A 267 13.55 25.33 12.02
CA LEU A 267 12.17 25.06 11.61
C LEU A 267 11.37 24.28 12.66
N TRP A 268 12.07 23.45 13.45
CA TRP A 268 11.44 22.56 14.41
C TRP A 268 12.42 22.13 15.51
N GLN A 269 11.88 21.92 16.71
CA GLN A 269 12.57 21.33 17.83
C GLN A 269 11.71 20.23 18.48
N GLY A 270 12.31 19.05 18.69
CA GLY A 270 11.70 17.91 19.35
C GLY A 270 12.45 17.50 20.61
N ARG A 271 11.70 17.09 21.64
CA ARG A 271 12.26 16.51 22.86
C ARG A 271 11.60 15.17 23.16
N TYR A 272 12.42 14.13 23.31
CA TYR A 272 11.95 12.77 23.55
C TYR A 272 12.65 12.15 24.75
N GLN A 273 11.93 11.26 25.43
CA GLN A 273 12.44 10.50 26.56
C GLN A 273 12.13 9.02 26.34
N GLY A 274 13.05 8.15 26.74
CA GLY A 274 12.89 6.70 26.63
C GLY A 274 14.00 5.97 27.37
N LEU A 275 14.19 4.68 27.07
CA LEU A 275 15.30 3.90 27.59
C LEU A 275 16.32 3.62 26.49
N VAL A 276 17.60 3.54 26.88
CA VAL A 276 18.66 3.14 25.95
C VAL A 276 18.46 1.70 25.47
N ASP A 277 17.92 0.84 26.32
CA ASP A 277 17.71 -0.58 25.99
C ASP A 277 16.70 -0.77 24.87
N ASP A 278 15.61 -0.02 24.87
CA ASP A 278 14.59 -0.06 23.81
C ASP A 278 15.21 0.28 22.43
N LEU A 279 16.11 1.27 22.40
CA LEU A 279 16.84 1.65 21.19
C LEU A 279 17.78 0.53 20.70
N ILE A 280 18.46 -0.16 21.62
CA ILE A 280 19.39 -1.25 21.28
C ILE A 280 18.62 -2.50 20.81
N GLN A 281 17.48 -2.78 21.42
CA GLN A 281 16.61 -3.91 21.09
C GLN A 281 15.78 -3.67 19.83
N GLY A 282 15.67 -2.42 19.38
CA GLY A 282 14.89 -2.05 18.21
C GLY A 282 13.37 -1.96 18.49
N ASP A 283 12.95 -1.94 19.76
CA ASP A 283 11.59 -1.59 20.16
C ASP A 283 11.45 -0.05 20.13
N LEU A 284 11.23 0.46 18.92
CA LEU A 284 11.42 1.86 18.53
C LEU A 284 10.20 2.77 18.78
N ASP A 285 9.62 2.76 19.98
CA ASP A 285 8.43 3.58 20.30
C ASP A 285 8.68 5.09 20.17
N LEU A 286 9.95 5.53 20.18
CA LEU A 286 10.36 6.94 20.07
C LEU A 286 10.73 7.41 18.66
N VAL A 287 11.16 6.52 17.75
CA VAL A 287 11.62 6.94 16.41
C VAL A 287 10.46 7.20 15.46
N GLY A 288 9.41 6.37 15.50
CA GLY A 288 8.22 6.54 14.67
C GLY A 288 7.54 7.90 14.88
N PRO A 289 7.17 8.26 16.13
CA PRO A 289 6.61 9.58 16.43
C PRO A 289 7.53 10.72 16.01
N CYS A 290 8.84 10.59 16.25
CA CYS A 290 9.82 11.60 15.84
C CYS A 290 9.87 11.80 14.32
N ALA A 291 9.93 10.72 13.53
CA ALA A 291 9.93 10.79 12.08
C ALA A 291 8.65 11.44 11.54
N SER A 292 7.50 11.06 12.12
CA SER A 292 6.20 11.61 11.74
C SER A 292 6.09 13.10 12.06
N GLU A 293 6.51 13.53 13.25
CA GLU A 293 6.49 14.94 13.65
C GLU A 293 7.41 15.79 12.77
N LEU A 294 8.61 15.28 12.46
CA LEU A 294 9.56 15.97 11.58
C LEU A 294 9.03 16.12 10.15
N ALA A 295 8.50 15.04 9.56
CA ALA A 295 7.92 15.08 8.22
C ALA A 295 6.72 16.05 8.16
N HIS A 296 5.92 16.07 9.22
CA HIS A 296 4.80 16.99 9.37
C HIS A 296 5.25 18.45 9.46
N SER A 297 6.26 18.77 10.26
CA SER A 297 6.78 20.14 10.37
C SER A 297 7.35 20.65 9.05
N LEU A 298 8.06 19.80 8.27
CA LEU A 298 8.54 20.16 6.94
C LEU A 298 7.39 20.51 5.98
N LEU A 299 6.33 19.71 5.98
CA LEU A 299 5.15 19.98 5.17
C LEU A 299 4.46 21.28 5.61
N GLN A 300 4.32 21.49 6.92
CA GLN A 300 3.70 22.70 7.47
C GLN A 300 4.46 23.97 7.07
N CYS A 301 5.79 24.00 7.21
CA CYS A 301 6.60 25.12 6.76
C CYS A 301 6.41 25.40 5.27
N SER A 302 6.29 24.34 4.45
CA SER A 302 6.04 24.48 3.01
C SER A 302 4.66 25.05 2.72
N LEU A 303 3.63 24.63 3.47
CA LEU A 303 2.27 25.17 3.36
C LEU A 303 2.19 26.64 3.81
N GLU A 304 2.90 27.01 4.87
CA GLU A 304 3.02 28.39 5.33
C GLU A 304 3.72 29.28 4.29
N ALA A 305 4.79 28.77 3.66
CA ALA A 305 5.46 29.47 2.57
C ALA A 305 4.51 29.71 1.39
N VAL A 306 3.73 28.70 0.99
CA VAL A 306 2.70 28.80 -0.07
C VAL A 306 1.63 29.83 0.28
N ALA A 307 1.25 29.96 1.56
CA ALA A 307 0.25 30.92 2.00
C ALA A 307 0.79 32.36 2.10
N GLY A 308 2.07 32.52 2.44
CA GLY A 308 2.68 33.82 2.76
C GLY A 308 3.42 34.52 1.62
N ASN A 309 3.85 33.80 0.58
CA ASN A 309 4.71 34.33 -0.48
C ASN A 309 4.02 34.34 -1.86
N THR A 310 4.61 35.08 -2.80
CA THR A 310 4.18 35.03 -4.20
C THR A 310 4.71 33.78 -4.91
N TRP A 311 3.98 33.28 -5.92
CA TRP A 311 4.37 32.07 -6.66
C TRP A 311 5.75 32.16 -7.32
N SER A 312 6.23 33.35 -7.65
CA SER A 312 7.58 33.58 -8.19
C SER A 312 8.69 33.40 -7.15
N GLU A 313 8.40 33.63 -5.88
CA GLU A 313 9.36 33.52 -4.77
C GLU A 313 9.50 32.09 -4.25
N LEU A 314 8.47 31.26 -4.44
CA LEU A 314 8.47 29.88 -3.97
C LEU A 314 9.57 29.02 -4.60
N ARG A 315 10.04 28.02 -3.87
CA ARG A 315 10.90 26.94 -4.38
C ARG A 315 10.06 25.93 -5.16
N ASP A 316 10.69 25.08 -5.96
CA ASP A 316 9.95 24.14 -6.82
C ASP A 316 9.15 23.10 -6.02
N PHE A 317 9.67 22.63 -4.88
CA PHE A 317 8.88 21.81 -3.95
C PHE A 317 7.64 22.54 -3.42
N GLU A 318 7.76 23.80 -2.99
CA GLU A 318 6.62 24.59 -2.50
C GLU A 318 5.60 24.85 -3.60
N ARG A 319 6.06 25.09 -4.84
CA ARG A 319 5.16 25.16 -6.01
C ARG A 319 4.41 23.85 -6.22
N LEU A 320 5.07 22.70 -6.04
CA LEU A 320 4.44 21.39 -6.17
C LEU A 320 3.38 21.16 -5.08
N ILE A 321 3.72 21.43 -3.82
CA ILE A 321 2.78 21.36 -2.68
C ILE A 321 1.61 22.34 -2.89
N GLY A 322 1.89 23.55 -3.38
CA GLY A 322 0.90 24.54 -3.74
C GLY A 322 -0.01 24.09 -4.87
N ALA A 323 0.53 23.46 -5.91
CA ALA A 323 -0.26 22.87 -6.99
C ALA A 323 -1.20 21.79 -6.47
N GLY A 324 -0.70 20.85 -5.65
CA GLY A 324 -1.53 19.85 -4.97
C GLY A 324 -2.64 20.49 -4.11
N THR A 325 -2.30 21.51 -3.33
CA THR A 325 -3.26 22.25 -2.48
C THR A 325 -4.36 22.92 -3.30
N LEU A 326 -3.99 23.56 -4.41
CA LEU A 326 -4.91 24.26 -5.31
C LEU A 326 -5.81 23.28 -6.07
N LEU A 327 -5.30 22.09 -6.41
CA LEU A 327 -6.03 21.06 -7.15
C LEU A 327 -7.33 20.66 -6.46
N PHE A 328 -7.31 20.66 -5.13
CA PHE A 328 -8.42 20.22 -4.30
C PHE A 328 -9.21 21.38 -3.69
N ARG A 329 -8.90 22.63 -4.08
CA ARG A 329 -9.83 23.74 -3.90
C ARG A 329 -10.87 23.65 -5.01
N LEU A 330 -12.15 23.50 -4.64
CA LEU A 330 -13.29 23.45 -5.57
C LEU A 330 -13.56 24.82 -6.24
N SER A 331 -12.54 25.37 -6.92
CA SER A 331 -12.52 26.66 -7.60
C SER A 331 -11.84 26.50 -8.95
N GLU A 332 -12.48 27.03 -9.99
CA GLU A 332 -11.93 27.00 -11.35
C GLU A 332 -10.60 27.76 -11.47
N ALA A 333 -10.49 28.92 -10.84
CA ALA A 333 -9.25 29.69 -10.83
C ALA A 333 -8.12 28.91 -10.12
N ALA A 334 -8.43 28.23 -9.01
CA ALA A 334 -7.44 27.40 -8.31
C ALA A 334 -7.03 26.18 -9.14
N PHE A 335 -8.00 25.51 -9.78
CA PHE A 335 -7.74 24.35 -10.62
C PHE A 335 -6.86 24.69 -11.85
N GLN A 336 -7.10 25.85 -12.46
CA GLN A 336 -6.29 26.35 -13.56
C GLN A 336 -4.90 26.79 -13.08
N ARG A 337 -4.80 27.43 -11.91
CA ARG A 337 -3.49 27.81 -11.36
C ARG A 337 -2.66 26.58 -10.98
N ALA A 338 -3.28 25.52 -10.48
CA ALA A 338 -2.61 24.24 -10.25
C ALA A 338 -2.01 23.68 -11.55
N ARG A 339 -2.75 23.78 -12.67
CA ARG A 339 -2.26 23.38 -13.99
C ARG A 339 -1.03 24.18 -14.41
N GLU A 340 -1.10 25.50 -14.30
CA GLU A 340 0.01 26.40 -14.66
C GLU A 340 1.28 26.08 -13.87
N LEU A 341 1.16 25.87 -12.57
CA LEU A 341 2.30 25.48 -11.72
C LEU A 341 2.89 24.13 -12.15
N LEU A 342 2.05 23.13 -12.45
CA LEU A 342 2.53 21.83 -12.94
C LEU A 342 3.20 21.95 -14.31
N ASP A 343 2.71 22.81 -15.20
CA ASP A 343 3.33 23.06 -16.51
C ASP A 343 4.67 23.79 -16.37
N GLU A 344 4.78 24.78 -15.47
CA GLU A 344 6.04 25.44 -15.12
C GLU A 344 7.07 24.43 -14.58
N LEU A 345 6.64 23.55 -13.68
CA LEU A 345 7.49 22.51 -13.09
C LEU A 345 7.90 21.45 -14.14
N GLN A 346 6.99 21.06 -15.03
CA GLN A 346 7.29 20.14 -16.13
C GLN A 346 8.28 20.74 -17.12
N ALA A 347 8.18 22.05 -17.40
CA ALA A 347 9.13 22.75 -18.27
C ALA A 347 10.54 22.81 -17.65
N ARG A 348 10.64 22.99 -16.33
CA ARG A 348 11.92 22.99 -15.60
C ARG A 348 12.49 21.59 -15.40
N HIS A 349 11.62 20.60 -15.18
CA HIS A 349 11.97 19.23 -14.83
C HIS A 349 11.26 18.22 -15.75
N PRO A 350 11.59 18.20 -17.06
CA PRO A 350 10.84 17.43 -18.06
C PRO A 350 10.88 15.91 -17.86
N ARG A 351 11.83 15.42 -17.06
CA ARG A 351 12.00 14.00 -16.72
C ARG A 351 11.69 13.71 -15.24
N SER A 352 10.87 14.55 -14.60
CA SER A 352 10.40 14.28 -13.24
C SER A 352 9.20 13.32 -13.24
N PRO A 353 9.35 12.07 -12.77
CA PRO A 353 8.21 11.17 -12.59
C PRO A 353 7.19 11.72 -11.59
N LEU A 354 7.63 12.48 -10.58
CA LEU A 354 6.74 13.09 -9.59
C LEU A 354 5.81 14.14 -10.22
N VAL A 355 6.33 15.05 -11.06
CA VAL A 355 5.50 16.06 -11.75
C VAL A 355 4.51 15.39 -12.70
N LEU A 356 4.93 14.37 -13.45
CA LEU A 356 4.05 13.60 -14.33
C LEU A 356 2.95 12.84 -13.56
N ALA A 357 3.26 12.31 -12.38
CA ALA A 357 2.27 11.69 -11.50
C ALA A 357 1.22 12.71 -11.01
N TRP A 358 1.63 13.92 -10.63
CA TRP A 358 0.71 15.00 -10.28
C TRP A 358 -0.14 15.47 -11.46
N LEU A 359 0.42 15.51 -12.68
CA LEU A 359 -0.34 15.78 -13.91
C LEU A 359 -1.41 14.70 -14.16
N ALA A 360 -1.11 13.43 -13.89
CA ALA A 360 -2.09 12.36 -13.97
C ALA A 360 -3.25 12.55 -12.97
N ILE A 361 -2.94 12.97 -11.73
CA ILE A 361 -3.96 13.31 -10.72
C ILE A 361 -4.78 14.53 -11.17
N TRP A 362 -4.14 15.55 -11.75
CA TRP A 362 -4.83 16.70 -12.31
C TRP A 362 -5.83 16.29 -13.40
N HIS A 363 -5.44 15.41 -14.32
CA HIS A 363 -6.33 14.90 -15.36
C HIS A 363 -7.49 14.08 -14.77
N ASN A 364 -7.25 13.25 -13.74
CA ASN A 364 -8.33 12.56 -13.02
C ASN A 364 -9.35 13.56 -12.45
N MET A 365 -8.88 14.64 -11.82
CA MET A 365 -9.72 15.69 -11.25
C MET A 365 -10.50 16.46 -12.31
N GLN A 366 -9.88 16.75 -13.44
CA GLN A 366 -10.55 17.37 -14.58
C GLN A 366 -11.79 16.55 -15.02
N VAL A 367 -11.66 15.23 -15.05
CA VAL A 367 -12.78 14.33 -15.39
C VAL A 367 -13.82 14.28 -14.29
N LEU A 368 -13.42 14.15 -13.02
CA LEU A 368 -14.39 14.06 -11.92
C LEU A 368 -15.20 15.35 -11.73
N ASP A 369 -14.61 16.49 -12.04
CA ASP A 369 -15.31 17.79 -12.03
C ASP A 369 -16.15 18.03 -13.30
N GLY A 370 -16.06 17.13 -14.31
CA GLY A 370 -16.83 17.20 -15.55
C GLY A 370 -16.36 18.29 -16.52
N ARG A 371 -15.11 18.73 -16.41
CA ARG A 371 -14.50 19.80 -17.24
C ARG A 371 -14.09 19.32 -18.63
N VAL A 372 -13.97 18.01 -18.81
CA VAL A 372 -13.55 17.37 -20.06
C VAL A 372 -14.38 16.12 -20.28
N ASP A 373 -14.48 15.69 -21.54
CA ASP A 373 -15.02 14.38 -21.87
C ASP A 373 -14.27 13.27 -21.12
N ILE A 374 -15.02 12.28 -20.65
CA ILE A 374 -14.50 11.22 -19.79
C ILE A 374 -13.40 10.44 -20.49
N GLN A 375 -13.53 10.13 -21.78
CA GLN A 375 -12.53 9.33 -22.49
C GLN A 375 -11.27 10.12 -22.75
N VAL A 376 -11.41 11.37 -23.21
CA VAL A 376 -10.26 12.26 -23.43
C VAL A 376 -9.45 12.46 -22.14
N GLY A 377 -10.12 12.76 -21.03
CA GLY A 377 -9.43 12.97 -19.76
C GLY A 377 -8.83 11.68 -19.19
N LYS A 378 -9.50 10.52 -19.35
CA LYS A 378 -8.94 9.20 -19.00
C LYS A 378 -7.64 8.92 -19.76
N GLU A 379 -7.63 9.15 -21.08
CA GLU A 379 -6.44 8.94 -21.92
C GLU A 379 -5.29 9.88 -21.55
N CYS A 380 -5.58 11.13 -21.21
CA CYS A 380 -4.56 12.07 -20.72
C CYS A 380 -3.97 11.63 -19.38
N ALA A 381 -4.82 11.22 -18.42
CA ALA A 381 -4.37 10.73 -17.12
C ALA A 381 -3.53 9.46 -17.25
N LEU A 382 -3.97 8.50 -18.07
CA LEU A 382 -3.26 7.26 -18.33
C LEU A 382 -1.88 7.53 -18.93
N ARG A 383 -1.79 8.39 -19.95
CA ARG A 383 -0.52 8.76 -20.59
C ARG A 383 0.44 9.43 -19.61
N ALA A 384 -0.03 10.37 -18.80
CA ALA A 384 0.81 11.05 -17.82
C ALA A 384 1.35 10.07 -16.75
N ALA A 385 0.49 9.17 -16.24
CA ALA A 385 0.91 8.17 -15.27
C ALA A 385 1.87 7.14 -15.87
N GLN A 386 1.64 6.70 -17.11
CA GLN A 386 2.55 5.79 -17.82
C GLN A 386 3.91 6.43 -18.07
N ALA A 387 3.95 7.70 -18.51
CA ALA A 387 5.21 8.43 -18.68
C ALA A 387 6.00 8.55 -17.37
N ALA A 388 5.30 8.74 -16.24
CA ALA A 388 5.95 8.72 -14.92
C ALA A 388 6.57 7.35 -14.62
N LEU A 389 5.84 6.26 -14.91
CA LEU A 389 6.30 4.89 -14.67
C LEU A 389 7.39 4.42 -15.63
N GLU A 390 7.44 4.95 -16.85
CA GLU A 390 8.55 4.74 -17.79
C GLU A 390 9.86 5.32 -17.26
N LEU A 391 9.79 6.45 -16.55
CA LEU A 391 10.95 7.08 -15.91
C LEU A 391 11.31 6.43 -14.57
N ASN A 392 10.30 6.02 -13.79
CA ASN A 392 10.47 5.34 -12.52
C ASN A 392 9.33 4.32 -12.29
N PRO A 393 9.57 3.03 -12.56
CA PRO A 393 8.58 1.97 -12.37
C PRO A 393 8.08 1.79 -10.93
N GLU A 394 8.82 2.31 -9.95
CA GLU A 394 8.44 2.29 -8.53
C GLU A 394 7.87 3.63 -8.07
N GLN A 395 7.44 4.53 -8.98
CA GLN A 395 6.85 5.79 -8.56
C GLN A 395 5.48 5.57 -7.89
N ALA A 396 5.46 5.60 -6.56
CA ALA A 396 4.27 5.33 -5.76
C ALA A 396 3.07 6.23 -6.12
N LEU A 397 3.29 7.54 -6.29
CA LEU A 397 2.23 8.47 -6.65
C LEU A 397 1.62 8.20 -8.03
N ALA A 398 2.41 7.74 -9.01
CA ALA A 398 1.91 7.41 -10.34
C ALA A 398 1.00 6.17 -10.28
N HIS A 399 1.40 5.17 -9.51
CA HIS A 399 0.53 4.02 -9.23
C HIS A 399 -0.72 4.41 -8.44
N ALA A 400 -0.63 5.32 -7.47
CA ALA A 400 -1.80 5.87 -6.78
C ALA A 400 -2.74 6.61 -7.76
N ALA A 401 -2.19 7.40 -8.68
CA ALA A 401 -2.96 8.08 -9.73
C ALA A 401 -3.69 7.09 -10.66
N LEU A 402 -3.08 5.95 -10.99
CA LEU A 402 -3.74 4.87 -11.73
C LEU A 402 -4.83 4.19 -10.91
N ALA A 403 -4.59 3.92 -9.62
CA ALA A 403 -5.62 3.37 -8.75
C ALA A 403 -6.84 4.30 -8.65
N HIS A 404 -6.59 5.61 -8.57
CA HIS A 404 -7.63 6.63 -8.60
C HIS A 404 -8.37 6.67 -9.94
N LEU A 405 -7.62 6.69 -11.05
CA LEU A 405 -8.16 6.67 -12.41
C LEU A 405 -9.10 5.48 -12.55
N HIS A 406 -8.64 4.27 -12.24
CA HIS A 406 -9.43 3.06 -12.38
C HIS A 406 -10.65 3.04 -11.45
N THR A 407 -10.55 3.52 -10.21
CA THR A 407 -11.67 3.48 -9.27
C THR A 407 -12.71 4.58 -9.54
N ALA A 408 -12.26 5.84 -9.59
CA ALA A 408 -13.14 7.00 -9.59
C ALA A 408 -13.59 7.39 -11.00
N VAL A 409 -12.77 7.15 -12.02
CA VAL A 409 -13.05 7.58 -13.40
C VAL A 409 -13.41 6.37 -14.27
N GLY A 410 -12.62 5.31 -14.18
CA GLY A 410 -12.70 4.06 -14.94
C GLY A 410 -13.78 3.12 -14.46
N ARG A 411 -14.20 3.22 -13.19
CA ARG A 411 -15.15 2.31 -12.51
C ARG A 411 -14.75 0.83 -12.60
N ARG A 412 -13.43 0.59 -12.53
CA ARG A 412 -12.75 -0.70 -12.55
C ARG A 412 -11.91 -0.86 -11.29
N PRO A 413 -12.53 -0.95 -10.09
CA PRO A 413 -11.80 -1.12 -8.83
C PRO A 413 -10.96 -2.41 -8.81
N ASP A 414 -11.30 -3.41 -9.64
CA ASP A 414 -10.50 -4.61 -9.90
C ASP A 414 -9.10 -4.28 -10.47
N LEU A 415 -9.01 -3.27 -11.35
CA LEU A 415 -7.73 -2.78 -11.89
C LEU A 415 -7.02 -1.81 -10.93
N ALA A 416 -7.75 -1.21 -10.00
CA ALA A 416 -7.19 -0.25 -9.06
C ALA A 416 -6.39 -0.91 -7.94
N LEU A 417 -6.84 -2.06 -7.42
CA LEU A 417 -6.18 -2.73 -6.31
C LEU A 417 -4.71 -3.09 -6.60
N PRO A 418 -4.36 -3.72 -7.74
CA PRO A 418 -2.96 -4.02 -8.06
C PRO A 418 -2.07 -2.77 -8.10
N HIS A 419 -2.57 -1.66 -8.65
CA HIS A 419 -1.84 -0.40 -8.64
C HIS A 419 -1.69 0.18 -7.23
N SER A 420 -2.73 0.12 -6.40
CA SER A 420 -2.61 0.53 -5.00
C SER A 420 -1.59 -0.31 -4.24
N GLU A 421 -1.50 -1.60 -4.51
CA GLU A 421 -0.52 -2.51 -3.88
C GLU A 421 0.89 -2.19 -4.35
N GLN A 422 1.08 -1.92 -5.63
CA GLN A 422 2.38 -1.53 -6.16
C GLN A 422 2.84 -0.19 -5.60
N ALA A 423 1.93 0.78 -5.46
CA ALA A 423 2.22 2.04 -4.79
C ALA A 423 2.69 1.84 -3.35
N LEU A 424 2.01 0.97 -2.59
CA LEU A 424 2.33 0.69 -1.19
C LEU A 424 3.60 -0.17 -1.01
N ARG A 425 3.93 -1.04 -1.99
CA ARG A 425 5.22 -1.74 -2.01
C ARG A 425 6.37 -0.77 -2.22
N ALA A 426 6.20 0.20 -3.12
CA ALA A 426 7.21 1.21 -3.40
C ALA A 426 7.33 2.24 -2.27
N ASN A 427 6.20 2.66 -1.70
CA ASN A 427 6.14 3.55 -0.56
C ASN A 427 4.97 3.19 0.37
N PRO A 428 5.24 2.52 1.51
CA PRO A 428 4.23 2.21 2.52
C PRO A 428 3.57 3.44 3.16
N ASN A 429 4.21 4.61 3.12
CA ASN A 429 3.69 5.85 3.69
C ASN A 429 3.13 6.80 2.61
N GLU A 430 2.69 6.30 1.46
CA GLU A 430 2.01 7.12 0.45
C GLU A 430 0.53 7.30 0.82
N PRO A 431 0.10 8.47 1.36
CA PRO A 431 -1.25 8.62 1.90
C PRO A 431 -2.32 8.49 0.81
N MET A 432 -2.04 8.94 -0.42
CA MET A 432 -2.96 8.79 -1.55
C MET A 432 -3.13 7.34 -1.98
N ALA A 433 -2.11 6.50 -1.87
CA ALA A 433 -2.22 5.07 -2.20
C ALA A 433 -3.18 4.36 -1.24
N TRP A 434 -3.07 4.65 0.06
CA TRP A 434 -4.02 4.17 1.08
C TRP A 434 -5.43 4.69 0.87
N LEU A 435 -5.57 5.98 0.55
CA LEU A 435 -6.85 6.61 0.24
C LEU A 435 -7.56 5.89 -0.92
N PHE A 436 -6.88 5.73 -2.05
CA PHE A 436 -7.48 5.12 -3.24
C PHE A 436 -7.68 3.61 -3.08
N ARG A 437 -6.85 2.93 -2.30
CA ARG A 437 -7.11 1.55 -1.88
C ARG A 437 -8.41 1.46 -1.08
N GLY A 438 -8.58 2.32 -0.07
CA GLY A 438 -9.80 2.38 0.74
C GLY A 438 -11.04 2.62 -0.12
N LEU A 439 -10.97 3.55 -1.07
CA LEU A 439 -12.05 3.81 -2.01
C LEU A 439 -12.37 2.59 -2.90
N ALA A 440 -11.34 1.93 -3.47
CA ALA A 440 -11.53 0.76 -4.32
C ALA A 440 -12.15 -0.42 -3.54
N LEU A 441 -11.68 -0.66 -2.32
CA LEU A 441 -12.22 -1.70 -1.44
C LEU A 441 -13.67 -1.41 -1.02
N ALA A 442 -14.01 -0.14 -0.78
CA ALA A 442 -15.39 0.25 -0.45
C ALA A 442 -16.36 -0.04 -1.61
N VAL A 443 -15.95 0.25 -2.85
CA VAL A 443 -16.76 -0.07 -4.05
C VAL A 443 -16.92 -1.58 -4.24
N LEU A 444 -15.91 -2.37 -3.85
CA LEU A 444 -15.94 -3.83 -3.87
C LEU A 444 -16.66 -4.46 -2.66
N ASP A 445 -17.33 -3.66 -1.81
CA ASP A 445 -18.03 -4.09 -0.59
C ASP A 445 -17.11 -4.80 0.43
N ARG A 446 -15.80 -4.52 0.40
CA ARG A 446 -14.78 -5.02 1.36
C ARG A 446 -14.59 -4.04 2.51
N GLY A 447 -15.68 -3.66 3.18
CA GLY A 447 -15.72 -2.53 4.10
C GLY A 447 -14.75 -2.59 5.29
N GLY A 448 -14.48 -3.79 5.82
CA GLY A 448 -13.50 -3.97 6.90
C GLY A 448 -12.09 -3.49 6.49
N GLU A 449 -11.58 -4.01 5.37
CA GLU A 449 -10.29 -3.61 4.82
C GLU A 449 -10.29 -2.17 4.31
N ALA A 450 -11.41 -1.73 3.71
CA ALA A 450 -11.57 -0.36 3.25
C ALA A 450 -11.39 0.65 4.39
N SER A 451 -12.01 0.39 5.54
CA SER A 451 -11.97 1.30 6.69
C SER A 451 -10.55 1.37 7.29
N GLN A 452 -9.85 0.24 7.36
CA GLN A 452 -8.45 0.20 7.80
C GLN A 452 -7.56 1.03 6.87
N ALA A 453 -7.67 0.83 5.56
CA ALA A 453 -6.89 1.55 4.57
C ALA A 453 -7.17 3.06 4.62
N ALA A 454 -8.43 3.47 4.67
CA ALA A 454 -8.81 4.89 4.72
C ALA A 454 -8.29 5.58 5.99
N MET A 455 -8.39 4.93 7.15
CA MET A 455 -7.87 5.46 8.42
C MET A 455 -6.33 5.57 8.43
N LEU A 456 -5.62 4.60 7.82
CA LEU A 456 -4.16 4.70 7.66
C LEU A 456 -3.77 5.89 6.78
N GLY A 457 -4.44 6.08 5.65
CA GLY A 457 -4.22 7.24 4.79
C GLY A 457 -4.41 8.57 5.54
N GLN A 458 -5.48 8.69 6.32
CA GLN A 458 -5.76 9.88 7.13
C GLN A 458 -4.70 10.13 8.21
N ARG A 459 -4.18 9.07 8.85
CA ARG A 459 -3.11 9.18 9.85
C ARG A 459 -1.78 9.62 9.26
N LEU A 460 -1.49 9.22 8.02
CA LEU A 460 -0.25 9.57 7.31
C LEU A 460 -0.23 11.01 6.80
N SER A 461 -1.40 11.63 6.61
CA SER A 461 -1.51 13.02 6.15
C SER A 461 -2.59 13.79 6.92
N PRO A 462 -2.38 14.09 8.22
CA PRO A 462 -3.38 14.75 9.06
C PRO A 462 -3.64 16.21 8.68
N LEU A 463 -2.70 16.86 7.99
CA LEU A 463 -2.83 18.22 7.45
C LEU A 463 -2.98 18.24 5.92
N ASP A 464 -3.42 17.13 5.33
CA ASP A 464 -3.55 17.07 3.88
C ASP A 464 -4.48 18.18 3.39
N PRO A 465 -4.08 18.95 2.36
CA PRO A 465 -5.00 19.85 1.67
C PRO A 465 -6.27 19.15 1.16
N TRP A 466 -6.21 17.84 0.97
CA TRP A 466 -7.30 16.97 0.58
C TRP A 466 -8.02 16.28 1.75
N SER A 467 -7.81 16.74 2.98
CA SER A 467 -8.42 16.21 4.22
C SER A 467 -9.93 15.96 4.12
N HIS A 468 -10.68 16.85 3.46
CA HIS A 468 -12.11 16.65 3.21
C HIS A 468 -12.42 15.37 2.40
N THR A 469 -11.53 14.96 1.50
CA THR A 469 -11.68 13.71 0.74
C THR A 469 -11.19 12.50 1.52
N PHE A 470 -10.15 12.62 2.35
CA PHE A 470 -9.81 11.57 3.31
C PHE A 470 -11.00 11.25 4.22
N ASP A 471 -11.69 12.27 4.73
CA ASP A 471 -12.92 12.09 5.51
C ASP A 471 -14.07 11.49 4.70
N LEU A 472 -14.24 11.87 3.42
CA LEU A 472 -15.26 11.28 2.55
C LEU A 472 -15.00 9.80 2.28
N VAL A 473 -13.77 9.45 1.91
CA VAL A 473 -13.41 8.05 1.62
C VAL A 473 -13.52 7.21 2.88
N THR A 474 -13.13 7.75 4.04
CA THR A 474 -13.35 7.11 5.34
C THR A 474 -14.84 6.90 5.60
N ALA A 475 -15.69 7.90 5.33
CA ALA A 475 -17.14 7.74 5.44
C ALA A 475 -17.69 6.66 4.52
N SER A 476 -17.22 6.61 3.26
CA SER A 476 -17.63 5.61 2.26
C SER A 476 -17.20 4.20 2.68
N ALA A 477 -15.98 4.06 3.19
CA ALA A 477 -15.45 2.81 3.70
C ALA A 477 -16.24 2.31 4.93
N LEU A 478 -16.49 3.19 5.91
CA LEU A 478 -17.29 2.87 7.09
C LEU A 478 -18.74 2.50 6.72
N ALA A 479 -19.34 3.21 5.77
CA ALA A 479 -20.67 2.89 5.24
C ALA A 479 -20.71 1.51 4.59
N SER A 480 -19.72 1.16 3.76
CA SER A 480 -19.61 -0.19 3.18
C SER A 480 -19.40 -1.29 4.23
N ALA A 481 -18.81 -0.95 5.39
CA ALA A 481 -18.69 -1.85 6.54
C ALA A 481 -19.96 -1.91 7.42
N GLY A 482 -21.03 -1.20 7.05
CA GLY A 482 -22.25 -1.08 7.86
C GLY A 482 -22.11 -0.23 9.13
N ARG A 483 -20.97 0.46 9.31
CA ARG A 483 -20.69 1.35 10.45
C ARG A 483 -21.26 2.75 10.21
N TRP A 484 -22.58 2.82 10.03
CA TRP A 484 -23.29 4.01 9.55
C TRP A 484 -23.12 5.24 10.45
N GLN A 485 -23.09 5.07 11.78
CA GLN A 485 -22.95 6.19 12.70
C GLN A 485 -21.57 6.85 12.62
N GLU A 486 -20.50 6.05 12.52
CA GLU A 486 -19.13 6.57 12.35
C GLU A 486 -18.91 7.14 10.95
N ALA A 487 -19.57 6.55 9.94
CA ALA A 487 -19.62 7.10 8.60
C ALA A 487 -20.26 8.50 8.60
N LEU A 488 -21.34 8.70 9.35
CA LEU A 488 -22.01 10.00 9.48
C LEU A 488 -21.08 11.06 10.05
N GLU A 489 -20.32 10.73 11.11
CA GLU A 489 -19.36 11.66 11.72
C GLU A 489 -18.27 12.06 10.73
N SER A 490 -17.70 11.08 10.02
CA SER A 490 -16.66 11.33 9.02
C SER A 490 -17.20 12.15 7.84
N CYS A 491 -18.40 11.84 7.36
CA CYS A 491 -19.03 12.60 6.28
C CYS A 491 -19.35 14.05 6.69
N ARG A 492 -19.72 14.28 7.95
CA ARG A 492 -19.93 15.64 8.49
C ARG A 492 -18.63 16.43 8.56
N ARG A 493 -17.50 15.82 8.98
CA ARG A 493 -16.19 16.49 8.95
C ARG A 493 -15.79 16.87 7.52
N SER A 494 -15.99 15.97 6.56
CA SER A 494 -15.77 16.25 5.13
C SER A 494 -16.54 17.50 4.68
N LEU A 495 -17.83 17.59 5.02
CA LEU A 495 -18.70 18.73 4.63
C LEU A 495 -18.46 20.00 5.45
N GLN A 496 -17.91 19.90 6.67
CA GLN A 496 -17.45 21.07 7.42
C GLN A 496 -16.25 21.73 6.72
N LEU A 497 -15.31 20.92 6.22
CA LEU A 497 -14.16 21.39 5.48
C LEU A 497 -14.53 21.86 4.07
N CYS A 498 -15.47 21.17 3.43
CA CYS A 498 -15.89 21.49 2.06
C CYS A 498 -17.42 21.36 1.87
N PRO A 499 -18.21 22.41 2.19
CA PRO A 499 -19.67 22.35 2.17
C PRO A 499 -20.32 22.15 0.79
N THR A 500 -19.56 22.37 -0.29
CA THR A 500 -20.00 22.24 -1.68
C THR A 500 -19.53 20.94 -2.33
N HIS A 501 -18.90 20.04 -1.58
CA HIS A 501 -18.39 18.78 -2.10
C HIS A 501 -19.53 17.80 -2.42
N GLY A 502 -19.96 17.81 -3.69
CA GLY A 502 -21.12 17.03 -4.18
C GLY A 502 -21.08 15.54 -3.81
N PRO A 503 -19.96 14.82 -3.99
CA PRO A 503 -19.84 13.43 -3.55
C PRO A 503 -20.10 13.22 -2.05
N ALA A 504 -19.68 14.14 -1.19
CA ALA A 504 -19.95 14.06 0.25
C ALA A 504 -21.41 14.37 0.60
N VAL A 505 -22.05 15.30 -0.10
CA VAL A 505 -23.51 15.54 0.05
C VAL A 505 -24.28 14.28 -0.31
N ARG A 506 -23.93 13.62 -1.42
CA ARG A 506 -24.53 12.34 -1.82
C ARG A 506 -24.33 11.27 -0.76
N GLN A 507 -23.09 11.11 -0.26
CA GLN A 507 -22.80 10.11 0.76
C GLN A 507 -23.61 10.37 2.03
N LEU A 508 -23.74 11.64 2.45
CA LEU A 508 -24.53 12.02 3.62
C LEU A 508 -26.01 11.63 3.46
N ILE A 509 -26.60 11.85 2.28
CA ILE A 509 -27.99 11.45 1.99
C ILE A 509 -28.15 9.93 2.19
N THR A 510 -27.25 9.13 1.61
CA THR A 510 -27.32 7.67 1.74
C THR A 510 -27.15 7.19 3.19
N ILE A 511 -26.22 7.79 3.93
CA ILE A 511 -25.97 7.46 5.35
C ILE A 511 -27.18 7.84 6.22
N LEU A 512 -27.75 9.03 6.02
CA LEU A 512 -28.94 9.47 6.77
C LEU A 512 -30.14 8.57 6.48
N GLN A 513 -30.32 8.17 5.23
CA GLN A 513 -31.38 7.24 4.86
C GLN A 513 -31.19 5.87 5.51
N ALA A 514 -29.96 5.35 5.53
CA ALA A 514 -29.64 4.06 6.18
C ALA A 514 -29.79 4.09 7.72
N LEU A 515 -29.76 5.27 8.32
CA LEU A 515 -29.99 5.50 9.76
C LEU A 515 -31.46 5.83 10.09
N ASP A 516 -32.39 5.61 9.16
CA ASP A 516 -33.82 5.94 9.28
C ASP A 516 -34.10 7.44 9.54
N ARG A 517 -33.18 8.33 9.11
CA ARG A 517 -33.30 9.79 9.23
C ARG A 517 -33.73 10.44 7.92
N GLY A 518 -34.78 9.88 7.30
CA GLY A 518 -35.25 10.27 5.97
C GLY A 518 -35.68 11.74 5.84
N ASP A 519 -36.19 12.35 6.91
CA ASP A 519 -36.52 13.79 6.92
C ASP A 519 -35.29 14.69 6.75
N GLU A 520 -34.17 14.32 7.38
CA GLU A 520 -32.91 15.03 7.22
C GLU A 520 -32.30 14.74 5.85
N ALA A 521 -32.38 13.48 5.39
CA ALA A 521 -31.90 13.09 4.06
C ALA A 521 -32.57 13.94 2.96
N ARG A 522 -33.90 14.12 3.03
CA ARG A 522 -34.66 14.97 2.07
C ARG A 522 -34.16 16.41 2.01
N ARG A 523 -33.84 17.04 3.15
CA ARG A 523 -33.27 18.40 3.16
C ARG A 523 -31.92 18.47 2.45
N TRP A 524 -31.12 17.40 2.55
CA TRP A 524 -29.86 17.30 1.83
C TRP A 524 -30.05 16.98 0.34
N VAL A 525 -31.14 16.31 -0.06
CA VAL A 525 -31.52 16.17 -1.47
C VAL A 525 -31.77 17.54 -2.10
N ASP A 526 -32.49 18.43 -1.42
CA ASP A 526 -32.70 19.80 -1.92
C ASP A 526 -31.36 20.52 -2.13
N ARG A 527 -30.42 20.36 -1.17
CA ARG A 527 -29.07 20.91 -1.29
C ARG A 527 -28.28 20.31 -2.45
N LEU A 528 -28.39 19.00 -2.68
CA LEU A 528 -27.75 18.32 -3.81
C LEU A 528 -28.25 18.88 -5.14
N LEU A 529 -29.56 19.09 -5.28
CA LEU A 529 -30.18 19.62 -6.50
C LEU A 529 -29.85 21.10 -6.73
N GLN A 530 -29.66 21.89 -5.67
CA GLN A 530 -29.13 23.26 -5.78
C GLN A 530 -27.68 23.27 -6.29
N LEU A 531 -26.83 22.37 -5.78
CA LEU A 531 -25.42 22.29 -6.19
C LEU A 531 -25.25 21.67 -7.58
N ARG A 532 -26.13 20.73 -7.96
CA ARG A 532 -26.11 20.03 -9.25
C ARG A 532 -27.52 19.91 -9.81
N PRO A 533 -28.01 20.96 -10.51
CA PRO A 533 -29.27 20.90 -11.23
C PRO A 533 -29.29 19.72 -12.21
N GLY A 534 -30.35 18.91 -12.18
CA GLY A 534 -30.47 17.70 -13.01
C GLY A 534 -29.67 16.50 -12.51
N TYR A 535 -29.33 16.44 -11.22
CA TYR A 535 -28.83 15.21 -10.59
C TYR A 535 -29.97 14.19 -10.46
N THR A 536 -29.76 12.96 -10.93
CA THR A 536 -30.76 11.90 -10.89
C THR A 536 -30.14 10.54 -10.57
N VAL A 537 -30.94 9.63 -10.02
CA VAL A 537 -30.51 8.23 -9.75
C VAL A 537 -30.13 7.53 -11.05
N ALA A 538 -30.86 7.76 -12.15
CA ALA A 538 -30.50 7.23 -13.46
C ALA A 538 -29.14 7.74 -13.95
N ARG A 539 -28.82 9.03 -13.74
CA ARG A 539 -27.51 9.58 -14.09
C ARG A 539 -26.40 8.97 -13.24
N TYR A 540 -26.63 8.74 -11.95
CA TYR A 540 -25.70 8.01 -11.10
C TYR A 540 -25.47 6.59 -11.62
N ARG A 541 -26.54 5.82 -11.89
CA ARG A 541 -26.48 4.43 -12.40
C ARG A 541 -25.80 4.32 -13.77
N ARG A 542 -26.05 5.26 -14.69
CA ARG A 542 -25.42 5.28 -16.03
C ARG A 542 -23.91 5.47 -15.99
N VAL A 543 -23.42 6.18 -14.97
CA VAL A 543 -21.98 6.40 -14.78
C VAL A 543 -21.32 5.18 -14.11
N THR A 544 -22.09 4.26 -13.53
CA THR A 544 -21.56 3.20 -12.66
C THR A 544 -21.72 1.79 -13.18
N ASP A 545 -22.34 1.56 -14.35
CA ASP A 545 -22.74 0.21 -14.82
C ASP A 545 -23.20 -0.65 -13.63
N ALA A 546 -24.14 -0.08 -12.85
CA ALA A 546 -24.47 -0.45 -11.47
C ALA A 546 -24.76 -1.94 -11.22
N LEU A 547 -24.99 -2.70 -12.30
CA LEU A 547 -25.12 -4.16 -12.31
C LEU A 547 -23.87 -4.92 -11.83
N HIS A 548 -22.69 -4.28 -11.70
CA HIS A 548 -21.43 -4.95 -11.32
C HIS A 548 -20.97 -4.75 -9.88
N PHE A 549 -21.48 -3.76 -9.13
CA PHE A 549 -20.97 -3.44 -7.78
C PHE A 549 -22.10 -3.25 -6.74
N PRO A 550 -22.29 -4.21 -5.81
CA PRO A 550 -23.38 -4.18 -4.83
C PRO A 550 -23.44 -2.91 -3.96
N ALA A 551 -22.28 -2.35 -3.61
CA ALA A 551 -22.21 -1.12 -2.81
C ALA A 551 -22.82 0.09 -3.54
N MET A 552 -22.57 0.22 -4.85
CA MET A 552 -23.09 1.33 -5.65
C MET A 552 -24.60 1.20 -5.87
N GLU A 553 -25.11 0.00 -6.09
CA GLU A 553 -26.56 -0.20 -6.21
C GLU A 553 -27.27 0.07 -4.87
N ARG A 554 -26.66 -0.31 -3.74
CA ARG A 554 -27.17 0.05 -2.41
C ARG A 554 -27.25 1.57 -2.23
N GLU A 555 -26.23 2.31 -2.63
CA GLU A 555 -26.27 3.78 -2.62
C GLU A 555 -27.39 4.33 -3.52
N ALA A 556 -27.59 3.77 -4.72
CA ALA A 556 -28.66 4.20 -5.62
C ALA A 556 -30.06 4.01 -5.01
N LEU A 557 -30.29 2.86 -4.38
CA LEU A 557 -31.56 2.55 -3.69
C LEU A 557 -31.80 3.46 -2.49
N LEU A 558 -30.75 3.76 -1.71
CA LEU A 558 -30.84 4.70 -0.59
C LEU A 558 -31.13 6.13 -1.07
N MET A 559 -30.53 6.57 -2.18
CA MET A 559 -30.85 7.87 -2.79
C MET A 559 -32.30 7.95 -3.28
N GLU A 560 -32.77 6.89 -3.93
CA GLU A 560 -34.16 6.76 -4.38
C GLU A 560 -35.14 6.85 -3.20
N ALA A 561 -34.87 6.11 -2.12
CA ALA A 561 -35.67 6.16 -0.90
C ALA A 561 -35.63 7.52 -0.18
N ALA A 562 -34.51 8.26 -0.31
CA ALA A 562 -34.37 9.61 0.22
C ALA A 562 -35.08 10.69 -0.62
N GLY A 563 -35.59 10.34 -1.82
CA GLY A 563 -36.33 11.25 -2.70
C GLY A 563 -35.48 11.95 -3.77
N VAL A 564 -34.28 11.43 -4.10
CA VAL A 564 -33.53 11.92 -5.27
C VAL A 564 -34.32 11.59 -6.55
N PRO A 565 -34.48 12.53 -7.51
CA PRO A 565 -35.23 12.29 -8.74
C PRO A 565 -34.69 11.09 -9.52
N LEU A 566 -35.59 10.29 -10.08
CA LEU A 566 -35.21 9.08 -10.81
C LEU A 566 -34.62 9.36 -12.20
N SER A 567 -35.19 10.30 -12.96
CA SER A 567 -34.90 10.56 -14.38
C SER A 567 -34.80 12.03 -14.72
#